data_AF-A0A1A8F016-F1
#
_entry.id   AF-A0A1A8F016-F1
#
_cell.length_a   1.000
_cell.length_b   1.000
_cell.length_c   1.000
_cell.angle_alpha   90.00
_cell.angle_beta   90.00
_cell.angle_gamma   90.00
#
_symmetry.space_group_name_H-M   'P 1'
#
loop_
_entity.id
_entity.type
_entity.pdbx_description
1 polymer ?
#
loop_
_entity_poly.entity_id
_entity_poly.type
_entity_poly.pdbx_seq_one_letter_code
_entity_poly.pdbx_strand_id
1 'polypeptide(L)'
;MNSETESSGLLWNTGWWFYLTIQQLLEKSKRGEPDEKANATAKALDMSLQYNFVTPLTSMVVTKPETEDATASPLIADKLTEEQRQQAEKAQIMGTSYLSQMTPIRSYMSQMTPMSSLGSSPTYFVDGDPHFMIELPNRNDALCFNINDTPGTIFNLVRDSISGILVNGQIIGDKKIPPDGKINTYFWKFGIIHQIFGVKLEITTQEILVLQDGKQVKLLWTDMASLKGDNVDLLVTKDGKLTVTLKDSVKFVILLHKGWKKHPYHRDYLGIYTVDTHLMSPSVHGLLGQFYHGIDFEVTNLHPGEDPEKPDATMFVKGQEINVTRGWQRDFRRNWKGENVSCWFVHNNGLGLIDGVEADYIVSDLFTAV
;
A
#
# COMPACT_ATOMS: atom_id res chain seq x y z
N MET A 1 -31.99 10.99 -19.93
CA MET A 1 -31.15 11.16 -18.74
C MET A 1 -30.09 10.07 -18.81
N ASN A 2 -29.05 10.29 -19.63
CA ASN A 2 -27.91 9.39 -19.90
C ASN A 2 -26.88 10.17 -20.72
N SER A 3 -26.40 11.30 -20.18
CA SER A 3 -25.40 12.14 -20.88
C SER A 3 -24.30 12.70 -19.98
N GLU A 4 -24.34 12.46 -18.67
CA GLU A 4 -23.36 13.01 -17.72
C GLU A 4 -22.28 12.00 -17.28
N THR A 5 -22.48 10.69 -17.51
CA THR A 5 -21.49 9.65 -17.18
C THR A 5 -20.49 9.36 -18.30
N GLU A 6 -20.82 9.69 -19.56
CA GLU A 6 -19.87 9.57 -20.69
C GLU A 6 -18.87 10.74 -20.74
N SER A 7 -19.24 11.91 -20.21
CA SER A 7 -18.38 13.11 -20.26
C SER A 7 -17.22 13.06 -19.27
N SER A 8 -17.39 12.43 -18.11
CA SER A 8 -16.36 12.29 -17.08
C SER A 8 -15.24 11.32 -17.52
N GLY A 9 -15.57 10.19 -18.16
CA GLY A 9 -14.57 9.27 -18.74
C GLY A 9 -13.74 9.88 -19.88
N LEU A 10 -14.30 10.84 -20.63
CA LEU A 10 -13.57 11.60 -21.65
C LEU A 10 -12.62 12.63 -21.03
N LEU A 11 -13.03 13.29 -19.93
CA LEU A 11 -12.23 14.32 -19.25
C LEU A 11 -10.93 13.76 -18.63
N TRP A 12 -10.97 12.60 -17.97
CA TRP A 12 -9.76 11.98 -17.40
C TRP A 12 -8.74 11.56 -18.47
N ASN A 13 -9.22 10.99 -19.59
CA ASN A 13 -8.37 10.64 -20.73
C ASN A 13 -7.72 11.88 -21.37
N THR A 14 -8.44 13.00 -21.43
CA THR A 14 -7.89 14.24 -22.00
C THR A 14 -6.80 14.86 -21.11
N GLY A 15 -6.96 14.89 -19.79
CA GLY A 15 -5.97 15.45 -18.86
C GLY A 15 -4.61 14.73 -18.91
N TRP A 16 -4.64 13.39 -18.97
CA TRP A 16 -3.44 12.57 -19.13
C TRP A 16 -2.74 12.81 -20.48
N TRP A 17 -3.52 12.93 -21.56
CA TRP A 17 -2.98 13.20 -22.89
C TRP A 17 -2.30 14.58 -22.98
N PHE A 18 -2.90 15.62 -22.39
CA PHE A 18 -2.27 16.95 -22.32
C PHE A 18 -0.98 16.94 -21.51
N TYR A 19 -0.96 16.24 -20.37
CA TYR A 19 0.24 16.09 -19.55
C TYR A 19 1.39 15.45 -20.33
N LEU A 20 1.16 14.30 -20.98
CA LEU A 20 2.18 13.62 -21.78
C LEU A 20 2.67 14.47 -22.95
N THR A 21 1.75 15.18 -23.62
CA THR A 21 2.10 16.05 -24.75
C THR A 21 2.99 17.21 -24.31
N ILE A 22 2.67 17.84 -23.17
CA ILE A 22 3.49 18.92 -22.59
C ILE A 22 4.88 18.40 -22.21
N GLN A 23 4.99 17.19 -21.62
CA GLN A 23 6.29 16.60 -21.27
C GLN A 23 7.14 16.32 -22.52
N GLN A 24 6.56 15.78 -23.59
CA GLN A 24 7.26 15.56 -24.86
C GLN A 24 7.76 16.88 -25.47
N LEU A 25 6.97 17.95 -25.41
CA LEU A 25 7.38 19.27 -25.89
C LEU A 25 8.51 19.88 -25.04
N LEU A 26 8.48 19.67 -23.72
CA LEU A 26 9.54 20.10 -22.80
C LEU A 26 10.85 19.30 -22.95
N GLU A 27 10.78 18.04 -23.37
CA GLU A 27 11.97 17.28 -23.75
C GLU A 27 12.53 17.72 -25.11
N LYS A 28 11.64 18.00 -26.07
CA LYS A 28 12.02 18.51 -27.39
C LYS A 28 12.61 19.91 -27.30
N SER A 29 12.17 20.77 -26.39
CA SER A 29 12.81 22.09 -26.18
C SER A 29 14.24 21.98 -25.67
N LYS A 30 14.61 20.86 -25.05
CA LYS A 30 15.99 20.58 -24.60
C LYS A 30 16.87 19.99 -25.72
N ARG A 31 16.29 19.37 -26.76
CA ARG A 31 17.00 18.60 -27.80
C ARG A 31 16.54 18.99 -29.21
N GLY A 32 17.44 19.50 -30.05
CA GLY A 32 17.12 19.86 -31.45
C GLY A 32 17.83 21.13 -31.93
N GLU A 33 17.54 21.53 -33.17
CA GLU A 33 18.00 22.78 -33.79
C GLU A 33 17.34 24.01 -33.10
N PRO A 34 17.99 25.20 -33.12
CA PRO A 34 17.50 26.38 -32.39
C PRO A 34 16.05 26.78 -32.69
N ASP A 35 15.64 26.70 -33.95
CA ASP A 35 14.29 27.07 -34.38
C ASP A 35 13.23 26.06 -33.90
N GLU A 36 13.58 24.77 -33.84
CA GLU A 36 12.70 23.73 -33.33
C GLU A 36 12.52 23.82 -31.81
N LYS A 37 13.57 24.22 -31.09
CA LYS A 37 13.52 24.46 -29.65
C LYS A 37 12.61 25.63 -29.30
N ALA A 38 12.73 26.73 -30.04
CA ALA A 38 11.89 27.91 -29.84
C ALA A 38 10.40 27.59 -30.07
N ASN A 39 10.10 26.86 -31.16
CA ASN A 39 8.73 26.44 -31.47
C ASN A 39 8.18 25.45 -30.42
N ALA A 40 8.97 24.45 -30.01
CA ALA A 40 8.55 23.51 -28.96
C ALA A 40 8.31 24.18 -27.61
N THR A 41 9.15 25.16 -27.24
CA THR A 41 8.99 25.94 -26.01
C THR A 41 7.71 26.79 -26.03
N ALA A 42 7.46 27.49 -27.15
CA ALA A 42 6.24 28.30 -27.31
C ALA A 42 4.98 27.43 -27.22
N LYS A 43 4.99 26.25 -27.86
CA LYS A 43 3.86 25.32 -27.83
C LYS A 43 3.65 24.69 -26.44
N ALA A 44 4.73 24.36 -25.74
CA ALA A 44 4.65 23.86 -24.37
C ALA A 44 4.06 24.91 -23.41
N LEU A 45 4.50 26.16 -23.53
CA LEU A 45 4.00 27.29 -22.73
C LEU A 45 2.51 27.52 -22.99
N ASP A 46 2.11 27.61 -24.26
CA ASP A 46 0.72 27.84 -24.66
C ASP A 46 -0.21 26.74 -24.14
N MET A 47 0.16 25.46 -24.31
CA MET A 47 -0.62 24.35 -23.77
C MET A 47 -0.64 24.34 -22.23
N SER A 48 0.46 24.71 -21.58
CA SER A 48 0.51 24.76 -20.11
C SER A 48 -0.45 25.81 -19.55
N LEU A 49 -0.55 26.98 -20.20
CA LEU A 49 -1.50 28.03 -19.85
C LEU A 49 -2.94 27.63 -20.18
N GLN A 50 -3.18 27.07 -21.37
CA GLN A 50 -4.51 26.67 -21.83
C GLN A 50 -5.17 25.64 -20.90
N TYR A 51 -4.38 24.70 -20.38
CA TYR A 51 -4.87 23.61 -19.53
C TYR A 51 -4.48 23.74 -18.05
N ASN A 52 -4.01 24.92 -17.62
CA ASN A 52 -3.67 25.24 -16.22
C ASN A 52 -2.63 24.31 -15.57
N PHE A 53 -1.64 23.85 -16.33
CA PHE A 53 -0.52 23.07 -15.79
C PHE A 53 0.59 23.99 -15.27
N VAL A 54 1.07 23.72 -14.06
CA VAL A 54 2.32 24.29 -13.52
C VAL A 54 3.49 23.49 -14.09
N THR A 55 4.37 24.17 -14.83
CA THR A 55 5.49 23.57 -15.56
C THR A 55 6.76 24.39 -15.34
N PRO A 56 7.94 23.98 -15.82
CA PRO A 56 9.12 24.85 -15.72
C PRO A 56 8.99 26.16 -16.52
N LEU A 57 7.94 26.31 -17.33
CA LEU A 57 7.62 27.51 -18.11
C LEU A 57 6.47 28.33 -17.49
N THR A 58 5.78 27.83 -16.47
CA THR A 58 4.57 28.45 -15.88
C THR A 58 4.56 28.31 -14.35
N SER A 59 4.27 29.41 -13.66
CA SER A 59 4.19 29.46 -12.20
C SER A 59 2.75 29.71 -11.74
N MET A 60 2.34 29.08 -10.64
CA MET A 60 1.05 29.39 -10.02
C MET A 60 1.25 30.44 -8.93
N VAL A 61 0.52 31.55 -9.04
CA VAL A 61 0.53 32.63 -8.06
C VAL A 61 -0.72 32.52 -7.20
N VAL A 62 -0.53 32.29 -5.90
CA VAL A 62 -1.65 32.22 -4.95
C VAL A 62 -1.80 33.59 -4.29
N THR A 63 -2.83 34.33 -4.69
CA THR A 63 -3.21 35.59 -4.06
C THR A 63 -4.20 35.32 -2.93
N LYS A 64 -3.89 35.78 -1.71
CA LYS A 64 -4.85 35.79 -0.61
C LYS A 64 -5.89 36.91 -0.80
N PRO A 65 -7.15 36.72 -0.36
CA PRO A 65 -8.17 37.78 -0.41
C PRO A 65 -7.81 38.96 0.51
N GLU A 66 -8.25 40.18 0.14
CA GLU A 66 -7.87 41.50 0.70
C GLU A 66 -8.20 41.75 2.19
N THR A 67 -8.58 40.73 2.97
CA THR A 67 -8.86 40.86 4.41
C THR A 67 -7.66 40.54 5.31
N GLU A 68 -6.51 40.18 4.75
CA GLU A 68 -5.24 40.06 5.48
C GLU A 68 -4.20 41.02 4.88
N ASP A 69 -3.44 41.68 5.76
CA ASP A 69 -2.48 42.76 5.51
C ASP A 69 -1.84 42.77 4.11
N ALA A 70 -2.01 43.90 3.42
CA ALA A 70 -1.53 44.20 2.07
C ALA A 70 0.02 44.28 1.93
N THR A 71 0.78 43.65 2.82
CA THR A 71 2.25 43.64 2.84
C THR A 71 2.86 42.25 2.68
N ALA A 72 2.06 41.18 2.55
CA ALA A 72 2.58 39.84 2.28
C ALA A 72 2.78 39.61 0.77
N SER A 73 4.03 39.35 0.35
CA SER A 73 4.36 38.94 -1.01
C SER A 73 3.55 37.69 -1.42
N PRO A 74 3.05 37.60 -2.67
CA PRO A 74 2.29 36.44 -3.12
C PRO A 74 3.15 35.17 -3.08
N LEU A 75 2.54 34.04 -2.69
CA LEU A 75 3.20 32.74 -2.69
C LEU A 75 3.28 32.23 -4.13
N ILE A 76 4.48 31.85 -4.57
CA ILE A 76 4.75 31.33 -5.90
C ILE A 76 5.02 29.83 -5.80
N ALA A 77 4.23 29.03 -6.50
CA ALA A 77 4.47 27.60 -6.65
C ALA A 77 5.10 27.33 -8.02
N ASP A 78 6.42 27.05 -8.00
CA ASP A 78 7.20 26.68 -9.18
C ASP A 78 7.39 25.17 -9.25
N LYS A 79 7.40 24.62 -10.47
CA LYS A 79 7.80 23.22 -10.68
C LYS A 79 9.33 23.14 -10.70
N LEU A 80 9.91 22.43 -9.72
CA LEU A 80 11.34 22.14 -9.69
C LEU A 80 11.80 21.39 -10.95
N THR A 81 13.01 21.71 -11.43
CA THR A 81 13.66 20.89 -12.45
C THR A 81 14.13 19.55 -11.85
N GLU A 82 14.33 18.52 -12.68
CA GLU A 82 14.82 17.21 -12.24
C GLU A 82 16.17 17.31 -11.51
N GLU A 83 17.04 18.23 -11.93
CA GLU A 83 18.33 18.51 -11.29
C GLU A 83 18.16 19.13 -9.90
N GLN A 84 17.21 20.06 -9.75
CA GLN A 84 16.86 20.66 -8.46
C GLN A 84 16.19 19.65 -7.52
N ARG A 85 15.36 18.75 -8.06
CA ARG A 85 14.75 17.65 -7.31
C ARG A 85 15.81 16.71 -6.74
N GLN A 86 16.79 16.31 -7.57
CA GLN A 86 17.89 15.45 -7.14
C GLN A 86 18.83 16.12 -6.12
N GLN A 87 19.02 17.44 -6.19
CA GLN A 87 19.77 18.18 -5.16
C GLN A 87 19.00 18.29 -3.84
N ALA A 88 17.69 18.51 -3.88
CA ALA A 88 16.83 18.51 -2.70
C ALA A 88 16.81 17.13 -2.01
N GLU A 89 16.75 16.05 -2.78
CA GLU A 89 16.82 14.67 -2.28
C GLU A 89 18.19 14.35 -1.64
N LYS A 90 19.30 14.83 -2.22
CA LYS A 90 20.64 14.67 -1.64
C LYS A 90 20.83 15.45 -0.34
N ALA A 91 20.24 16.64 -0.21
CA ALA A 91 20.31 17.44 1.00
C ALA A 91 19.57 16.79 2.18
N GLN A 92 18.48 16.04 1.92
CA GLN A 92 17.76 15.27 2.94
C GLN A 92 18.59 14.11 3.53
N ILE A 93 19.49 13.50 2.74
CA ILE A 93 20.29 12.34 3.15
C ILE A 93 21.49 12.73 4.03
N MET A 94 22.00 13.97 3.94
CA MET A 94 23.13 14.45 4.77
C MET A 94 22.72 14.97 6.16
N GLY A 95 21.43 15.18 6.43
CA GLY A 95 20.94 15.74 7.69
C GLY A 95 20.94 14.79 8.89
N THR A 96 21.18 13.49 8.68
CA THR A 96 20.98 12.45 9.72
C THR A 96 22.24 12.01 10.48
N SER A 97 23.42 12.59 10.24
CA SER A 97 24.69 12.10 10.83
C SER A 97 25.38 13.01 11.86
N TYR A 98 24.76 14.11 12.32
CA TYR A 98 25.44 15.08 13.20
C TYR A 98 24.63 15.54 14.43
N LEU A 99 23.97 14.65 15.17
CA LEU A 99 23.50 14.97 16.54
C LEU A 99 23.61 13.74 17.45
N SER A 100 24.84 13.35 17.78
CA SER A 100 25.16 12.54 18.96
C SER A 100 26.26 13.27 19.74
N GLN A 101 25.85 14.20 20.61
CA GLN A 101 26.55 14.56 21.84
C GLN A 101 25.79 15.69 22.60
N MET A 102 25.62 15.44 23.90
CA MET A 102 25.23 16.34 25.01
C MET A 102 23.74 16.50 25.37
N THR A 103 23.40 15.91 26.53
CA THR A 103 22.24 16.09 27.43
C THR A 103 22.35 17.39 28.27
N PRO A 104 21.42 17.72 29.20
CA PRO A 104 19.94 17.70 29.15
C PRO A 104 19.33 19.02 29.71
N ILE A 105 18.30 19.62 29.10
CA ILE A 105 17.41 20.54 29.84
C ILE A 105 15.94 20.30 29.46
N ARG A 106 15.17 20.18 30.53
CA ARG A 106 13.74 19.94 30.64
C ARG A 106 12.94 21.19 30.23
N SER A 107 11.73 20.96 29.72
CA SER A 107 10.58 21.88 29.60
C SER A 107 10.71 23.10 28.69
N TYR A 108 10.06 23.03 27.54
CA TYR A 108 9.08 23.97 26.94
C TYR A 108 9.16 23.85 25.42
N MET A 109 8.23 23.13 24.80
CA MET A 109 7.65 23.46 23.49
C MET A 109 6.56 22.46 23.14
N SER A 110 5.33 22.91 23.35
CA SER A 110 4.16 22.50 22.60
C SER A 110 4.33 22.97 21.15
N GLN A 111 3.76 22.22 20.21
CA GLN A 111 3.58 22.56 18.78
C GLN A 111 4.80 22.38 17.87
N MET A 112 4.99 21.15 17.39
CA MET A 112 5.41 20.93 16.00
C MET A 112 4.59 19.79 15.41
N THR A 113 3.71 20.16 14.49
CA THR A 113 3.04 19.32 13.50
C THR A 113 4.06 18.52 12.68
N PRO A 114 3.89 17.20 12.46
CA PRO A 114 4.74 16.48 11.53
C PRO A 114 4.39 16.88 10.09
N MET A 115 5.44 17.24 9.35
CA MET A 115 5.45 17.52 7.92
C MET A 115 4.87 16.33 7.14
N SER A 116 3.76 16.56 6.44
CA SER A 116 3.05 15.58 5.62
C SER A 116 3.85 15.19 4.37
N SER A 117 4.20 13.90 4.32
CA SER A 117 4.27 12.99 3.18
C SER A 117 4.45 13.57 1.76
N LEU A 118 5.65 13.36 1.19
CA LEU A 118 5.74 13.02 -0.23
C LEU A 118 4.97 11.70 -0.47
N GLY A 119 4.16 11.66 -1.54
CA GLY A 119 3.20 10.61 -1.85
C GLY A 119 3.71 9.19 -1.58
N SER A 120 3.15 8.56 -0.55
CA SER A 120 3.36 7.15 -0.24
C SER A 120 2.26 6.35 -0.94
N SER A 121 2.63 5.32 -1.72
CA SER A 121 1.65 4.40 -2.31
C SER A 121 0.80 3.74 -1.22
N PRO A 122 -0.51 3.52 -1.44
CA PRO A 122 -1.34 2.72 -0.55
C PRO A 122 -0.71 1.36 -0.31
N THR A 123 -0.82 0.84 0.90
CA THR A 123 -0.30 -0.48 1.25
C THR A 123 -1.37 -1.31 1.92
N TYR A 124 -1.41 -2.57 1.53
CA TYR A 124 -2.41 -3.53 1.97
C TYR A 124 -1.67 -4.74 2.50
N PHE A 125 -2.06 -5.25 3.66
CA PHE A 125 -1.37 -6.40 4.22
C PHE A 125 -2.22 -7.24 5.14
N VAL A 126 -1.72 -8.44 5.43
CA VAL A 126 -2.18 -9.27 6.53
C VAL A 126 -1.02 -9.56 7.44
N ASP A 127 -1.16 -9.24 8.72
CA ASP A 127 -0.16 -9.56 9.74
C ASP A 127 -0.84 -9.69 11.10
N GLY A 128 -0.54 -10.75 11.86
CA GLY A 128 -1.32 -11.14 13.03
C GLY A 128 -2.53 -12.01 12.68
N ASP A 129 -3.68 -11.85 13.36
CA ASP A 129 -4.55 -12.99 13.67
C ASP A 129 -6.03 -12.99 13.17
N PRO A 130 -6.27 -13.44 11.93
CA PRO A 130 -5.62 -12.89 10.76
C PRO A 130 -6.07 -11.44 10.63
N HIS A 131 -5.20 -10.48 10.98
CA HIS A 131 -5.52 -9.06 10.92
C HIS A 131 -5.11 -8.49 9.56
N PHE A 132 -6.12 -8.12 8.78
CA PHE A 132 -6.02 -7.41 7.51
C PHE A 132 -5.94 -5.91 7.78
N MET A 133 -5.07 -5.20 7.05
CA MET A 133 -4.96 -3.75 7.13
C MET A 133 -4.91 -3.12 5.74
N ILE A 134 -5.72 -2.08 5.57
CA ILE A 134 -5.91 -1.32 4.34
C ILE A 134 -5.53 0.12 4.65
N GLU A 135 -4.31 0.53 4.28
CA GLU A 135 -3.89 1.92 4.45
C GLU A 135 -4.40 2.77 3.29
N LEU A 136 -4.92 3.95 3.62
CA LEU A 136 -5.47 4.90 2.66
C LEU A 136 -4.71 6.23 2.82
N PRO A 137 -3.51 6.35 2.24
CA PRO A 137 -2.63 7.51 2.43
C PRO A 137 -3.29 8.83 2.05
N ASN A 138 -4.13 8.83 1.02
CA ASN A 138 -4.88 10.00 0.55
C ASN A 138 -5.82 10.57 1.62
N ARG A 139 -6.21 9.75 2.60
CA ARG A 139 -7.09 10.13 3.72
C ARG A 139 -6.36 10.19 5.06
N ASN A 140 -5.08 9.83 5.08
CA ASN A 140 -4.29 9.63 6.30
C ASN A 140 -5.04 8.77 7.34
N ASP A 141 -5.71 7.73 6.86
CA ASP A 141 -6.50 6.82 7.69
C ASP A 141 -6.33 5.37 7.24
N ALA A 142 -6.78 4.42 8.04
CA ALA A 142 -6.69 3.00 7.74
C ALA A 142 -7.94 2.23 8.18
N LEU A 143 -8.24 1.15 7.46
CA LEU A 143 -9.25 0.16 7.83
C LEU A 143 -8.55 -1.13 8.24
N CYS A 144 -9.11 -1.82 9.22
CA CYS A 144 -8.60 -3.11 9.65
C CYS A 144 -9.75 -4.05 10.01
N PHE A 145 -9.57 -5.35 9.80
CA PHE A 145 -10.55 -6.37 10.15
C PHE A 145 -9.86 -7.72 10.34
N ASN A 146 -10.58 -8.65 10.96
CA ASN A 146 -10.13 -10.04 11.05
C ASN A 146 -10.94 -10.93 10.13
N ILE A 147 -10.40 -12.09 9.78
CA ILE A 147 -11.17 -13.20 9.19
C ILE A 147 -10.87 -14.44 10.01
N ASN A 148 -11.78 -14.89 10.86
CA ASN A 148 -11.54 -16.08 11.67
C ASN A 148 -12.26 -17.29 11.07
N ASP A 149 -11.53 -18.40 10.94
CA ASP A 149 -12.07 -19.68 10.48
C ASP A 149 -11.27 -20.84 11.13
N THR A 150 -11.63 -22.06 10.83
CA THR A 150 -10.96 -23.27 11.28
C THR A 150 -9.52 -23.39 10.75
N PRO A 151 -8.56 -23.81 11.59
CA PRO A 151 -7.20 -24.10 11.14
C PRO A 151 -7.18 -25.06 9.95
N GLY A 152 -6.44 -24.70 8.91
CA GLY A 152 -6.39 -25.44 7.65
C GLY A 152 -7.18 -24.81 6.51
N THR A 153 -8.11 -23.89 6.81
CA THR A 153 -8.84 -23.11 5.79
C THR A 153 -7.85 -22.31 4.93
N ILE A 154 -8.14 -22.26 3.63
CA ILE A 154 -7.35 -21.53 2.64
C ILE A 154 -8.20 -20.40 2.08
N PHE A 155 -7.70 -19.18 2.17
CA PHE A 155 -8.36 -18.00 1.66
C PHE A 155 -7.71 -17.48 0.39
N ASN A 156 -8.55 -17.02 -0.54
CA ASN A 156 -8.14 -16.20 -1.67
C ASN A 156 -7.90 -14.75 -1.22
N LEU A 157 -6.65 -14.31 -1.32
CA LEU A 157 -6.25 -12.96 -0.91
C LEU A 157 -6.24 -12.00 -2.10
N VAL A 158 -5.69 -12.45 -3.22
CA VAL A 158 -5.58 -11.67 -4.46
C VAL A 158 -5.84 -12.59 -5.64
N ARG A 159 -6.68 -12.16 -6.57
CA ARG A 159 -6.94 -12.83 -7.85
C ARG A 159 -7.11 -11.76 -8.90
N ASP A 160 -6.23 -11.76 -9.88
CA ASP A 160 -6.32 -10.90 -11.06
C ASP A 160 -6.16 -11.75 -12.31
N SER A 161 -7.26 -12.06 -12.98
CA SER A 161 -7.26 -12.89 -14.18
C SER A 161 -6.60 -12.23 -15.38
N ILE A 162 -6.50 -10.90 -15.42
CA ILE A 162 -5.91 -10.17 -16.55
C ILE A 162 -4.38 -10.23 -16.45
N SER A 163 -3.81 -9.94 -15.29
CA SER A 163 -2.36 -10.09 -15.06
C SER A 163 -1.93 -11.55 -14.81
N GLY A 164 -2.89 -12.43 -14.49
CA GLY A 164 -2.65 -13.84 -14.18
C GLY A 164 -2.10 -14.08 -12.77
N ILE A 165 -2.27 -13.13 -11.85
CA ILE A 165 -1.78 -13.23 -10.48
C ILE A 165 -2.81 -13.91 -9.60
N LEU A 166 -2.36 -14.87 -8.80
CA LEU A 166 -3.16 -15.50 -7.76
C LEU A 166 -2.34 -15.61 -6.47
N VAL A 167 -2.93 -15.18 -5.36
CA VAL A 167 -2.36 -15.28 -4.03
C VAL A 167 -3.39 -15.90 -3.10
N ASN A 168 -3.07 -17.06 -2.57
CA ASN A 168 -3.86 -17.76 -1.57
C ASN A 168 -3.05 -17.97 -0.30
N GLY A 169 -3.70 -17.98 0.87
CA GLY A 169 -3.06 -18.20 2.15
C GLY A 169 -3.80 -19.24 2.98
N GLN A 170 -3.06 -20.13 3.64
CA GLN A 170 -3.62 -21.09 4.57
C GLN A 170 -3.39 -20.65 6.02
N ILE A 171 -4.45 -20.72 6.82
CA ILE A 171 -4.39 -20.37 8.25
C ILE A 171 -4.05 -21.59 9.12
N ILE A 172 -3.42 -21.34 10.26
CA ILE A 172 -3.13 -22.32 11.32
C ILE A 172 -3.56 -21.74 12.67
N GLY A 173 -4.02 -22.59 13.58
CA GLY A 173 -4.34 -22.18 14.94
C GLY A 173 -3.14 -22.15 15.87
N ASP A 174 -3.30 -21.47 17.00
CA ASP A 174 -2.37 -21.52 18.14
C ASP A 174 -2.07 -22.96 18.59
N LYS A 175 -0.92 -23.17 19.29
CA LYS A 175 -0.50 -24.51 19.74
C LYS A 175 -1.47 -25.15 20.74
N LYS A 176 -2.25 -24.34 21.47
CA LYS A 176 -3.19 -24.79 22.47
C LYS A 176 -4.46 -23.96 22.37
N ILE A 177 -5.58 -24.59 22.64
CA ILE A 177 -6.86 -23.92 22.82
C ILE A 177 -6.78 -23.17 24.15
N PRO A 178 -6.93 -21.83 24.16
CA PRO A 178 -6.95 -21.10 25.42
C PRO A 178 -8.21 -21.46 26.23
N PRO A 179 -8.22 -21.16 27.56
CA PRO A 179 -9.35 -21.51 28.42
C PRO A 179 -10.70 -20.88 28.01
N ASP A 180 -10.65 -19.77 27.27
CA ASP A 180 -11.83 -19.09 26.71
C ASP A 180 -12.41 -19.79 25.46
N GLY A 181 -11.75 -20.83 24.96
CA GLY A 181 -12.17 -21.60 23.80
C GLY A 181 -11.91 -20.93 22.44
N LYS A 182 -11.43 -19.69 22.41
CA LYS A 182 -11.21 -18.96 21.16
C LYS A 182 -9.78 -19.18 20.67
N ILE A 183 -9.63 -19.90 19.57
CA ILE A 183 -8.33 -20.16 18.97
C ILE A 183 -7.99 -19.01 18.04
N ASN A 184 -6.86 -18.38 18.31
CA ASN A 184 -6.23 -17.43 17.41
C ASN A 184 -5.68 -18.15 16.17
N THR A 185 -5.94 -17.61 14.97
CA THR A 185 -5.47 -18.17 13.71
C THR A 185 -4.58 -17.23 12.90
N TYR A 186 -3.45 -17.75 12.42
CA TYR A 186 -2.44 -17.00 11.67
C TYR A 186 -2.19 -17.61 10.30
N PHE A 187 -1.79 -16.81 9.32
CA PHE A 187 -1.26 -17.36 8.07
C PHE A 187 0.11 -18.00 8.31
N TRP A 188 0.29 -19.25 7.86
CA TRP A 188 1.59 -19.95 7.98
C TRP A 188 2.14 -20.41 6.64
N LYS A 189 1.30 -20.35 5.61
CA LYS A 189 1.61 -20.83 4.27
C LYS A 189 0.90 -19.98 3.22
N PHE A 190 1.65 -19.54 2.21
CA PHE A 190 1.15 -18.80 1.06
C PHE A 190 1.48 -19.53 -0.24
N GLY A 191 0.54 -19.48 -1.19
CA GLY A 191 0.75 -19.83 -2.58
C GLY A 191 0.67 -18.57 -3.43
N ILE A 192 1.72 -18.28 -4.22
CA ILE A 192 1.72 -17.16 -5.18
C ILE A 192 1.97 -17.72 -6.57
N ILE A 193 1.10 -17.39 -7.53
CA ILE A 193 1.22 -17.82 -8.92
C ILE A 193 1.21 -16.60 -9.84
N HIS A 194 2.03 -16.69 -10.88
CA HIS A 194 1.87 -15.89 -12.09
C HIS A 194 1.58 -16.83 -13.27
N GLN A 195 0.29 -16.98 -13.62
CA GLN A 195 -0.20 -18.00 -14.54
C GLN A 195 0.43 -17.86 -15.94
N ILE A 196 0.54 -16.62 -16.43
CA ILE A 196 1.08 -16.31 -17.77
C ILE A 196 2.55 -16.73 -17.90
N PHE A 197 3.33 -16.60 -16.82
CA PHE A 197 4.77 -16.89 -16.83
C PHE A 197 5.11 -18.24 -16.21
N GLY A 198 4.10 -19.04 -15.83
CA GLY A 198 4.29 -20.37 -15.24
C GLY A 198 5.09 -20.35 -13.93
N VAL A 199 5.09 -19.23 -13.20
CA VAL A 199 5.80 -19.08 -11.93
C VAL A 199 4.88 -19.51 -10.79
N LYS A 200 5.37 -20.35 -9.89
CA LYS A 200 4.64 -20.82 -8.70
C LYS A 200 5.56 -20.80 -7.47
N LEU A 201 5.13 -20.12 -6.42
CA LEU A 201 5.82 -20.06 -5.14
C LEU A 201 4.96 -20.72 -4.07
N GLU A 202 5.57 -21.58 -3.27
CA GLU A 202 5.02 -22.09 -2.03
C GLU A 202 5.89 -21.59 -0.88
N ILE A 203 5.35 -20.74 -0.03
CA ILE A 203 6.07 -20.07 1.05
C ILE A 203 5.49 -20.59 2.36
N THR A 204 6.29 -21.24 3.19
CA THR A 204 5.91 -21.70 4.53
C THR A 204 6.76 -20.99 5.58
N THR A 205 6.42 -21.16 6.86
CA THR A 205 7.26 -20.69 7.96
C THR A 205 8.62 -21.42 8.06
N GLN A 206 8.81 -22.52 7.33
CA GLN A 206 10.04 -23.30 7.33
C GLN A 206 10.93 -23.01 6.11
N GLU A 207 10.33 -22.88 4.93
CA GLU A 207 11.06 -22.82 3.66
C GLU A 207 10.26 -22.10 2.57
N ILE A 208 10.97 -21.77 1.49
CA ILE A 208 10.40 -21.16 0.29
C ILE A 208 10.73 -22.06 -0.90
N LEU A 209 9.71 -22.56 -1.57
CA LEU A 209 9.84 -23.36 -2.78
C LEU A 209 9.39 -22.53 -3.99
N VAL A 210 10.21 -22.53 -5.02
CA VAL A 210 9.99 -21.77 -6.26
C VAL A 210 10.01 -22.76 -7.40
N LEU A 211 8.93 -22.81 -8.16
CA LEU A 211 8.79 -23.63 -9.36
C LEU A 211 8.62 -22.70 -10.57
N GLN A 212 9.53 -22.82 -11.52
CA GLN A 212 9.47 -22.13 -12.81
C GLN A 212 10.06 -23.04 -13.89
N ASP A 213 9.39 -23.14 -15.04
CA ASP A 213 9.87 -23.91 -16.20
C ASP A 213 10.24 -25.38 -15.86
N GLY A 214 9.50 -26.00 -14.94
CA GLY A 214 9.74 -27.36 -14.47
C GLY A 214 10.95 -27.53 -13.54
N LYS A 215 11.67 -26.46 -13.21
CA LYS A 215 12.77 -26.45 -12.24
C LYS A 215 12.27 -25.97 -10.88
N GLN A 216 12.60 -26.72 -9.84
CA GLN A 216 12.28 -26.36 -8.46
C GLN A 216 13.55 -25.89 -7.73
N VAL A 217 13.46 -24.73 -7.08
CA VAL A 217 14.49 -24.18 -6.20
C VAL A 217 13.93 -24.08 -4.79
N LYS A 218 14.71 -24.49 -3.80
CA LYS A 218 14.40 -24.38 -2.37
C LYS A 218 15.30 -23.36 -1.72
N LEU A 219 14.71 -22.40 -1.00
CA LEU A 219 15.39 -21.39 -0.20
C LEU A 219 14.97 -21.52 1.27
N LEU A 220 15.87 -21.19 2.19
CA LEU A 220 15.61 -21.19 3.63
C LEU A 220 15.64 -19.77 4.18
N TRP A 221 14.80 -19.50 5.18
CA TRP A 221 14.76 -18.21 5.89
C TRP A 221 16.06 -17.85 6.64
N THR A 222 16.95 -18.82 6.87
CA THR A 222 18.26 -18.60 7.50
C THR A 222 19.30 -18.03 6.52
N ASP A 223 19.05 -18.19 5.23
CA ASP A 223 20.02 -17.91 4.19
C ASP A 223 19.79 -16.50 3.65
N MET A 224 20.88 -15.81 3.32
CA MET A 224 20.78 -14.64 2.46
C MET A 224 20.84 -15.14 1.03
N ALA A 225 19.72 -15.08 0.33
CA ALA A 225 19.60 -15.62 -1.01
C ALA A 225 18.94 -14.60 -1.93
N SER A 226 19.46 -14.48 -3.14
CA SER A 226 18.82 -13.73 -4.21
C SER A 226 18.68 -14.62 -5.43
N LEU A 227 17.45 -14.81 -5.91
CA LEU A 227 17.19 -15.42 -7.22
C LEU A 227 16.84 -14.28 -8.16
N LYS A 228 17.63 -14.11 -9.23
CA LYS A 228 17.25 -13.22 -10.33
C LYS A 228 16.85 -14.06 -11.52
N GLY A 229 15.61 -13.89 -11.97
CA GLY A 229 15.03 -14.65 -13.06
C GLY A 229 14.37 -13.73 -14.07
N ASP A 230 14.06 -14.26 -15.25
CA ASP A 230 13.44 -13.44 -16.31
C ASP A 230 12.03 -12.98 -15.95
N ASN A 231 11.31 -13.75 -15.13
CA ASN A 231 9.90 -13.54 -14.78
C ASN A 231 9.66 -13.31 -13.27
N VAL A 232 10.63 -13.66 -12.43
CA VAL A 232 10.53 -13.52 -10.98
C VAL A 232 11.89 -13.23 -10.37
N ASP A 233 11.93 -12.20 -9.54
CA ASP A 233 13.06 -11.87 -8.69
C ASP A 233 12.68 -12.10 -7.23
N LEU A 234 13.53 -12.83 -6.52
CA LEU A 234 13.37 -13.11 -5.09
C LEU A 234 14.57 -12.62 -4.30
N LEU A 235 14.30 -12.00 -3.16
CA LEU A 235 15.31 -11.62 -2.19
C LEU A 235 14.90 -12.08 -0.79
N VAL A 236 15.65 -13.02 -0.22
CA VAL A 236 15.51 -13.48 1.16
C VAL A 236 16.61 -12.84 2.01
N THR A 237 16.22 -12.21 3.11
CA THR A 237 17.12 -11.57 4.05
C THR A 237 17.11 -12.28 5.40
N LYS A 238 18.22 -12.19 6.14
CA LYS A 238 18.45 -12.95 7.40
C LYS A 238 17.49 -12.59 8.53
N ASP A 239 16.85 -11.44 8.45
CA ASP A 239 15.81 -10.97 9.37
C ASP A 239 14.43 -11.61 9.09
N GLY A 240 14.33 -12.53 8.13
CA GLY A 240 13.09 -13.25 7.86
C GLY A 240 12.17 -12.53 6.89
N LYS A 241 12.71 -11.68 6.02
CA LYS A 241 11.93 -10.97 4.99
C LYS A 241 12.20 -11.58 3.62
N LEU A 242 11.13 -11.89 2.90
CA LEU A 242 11.15 -12.31 1.51
C LEU A 242 10.51 -11.20 0.67
N THR A 243 11.23 -10.69 -0.32
CA THR A 243 10.66 -9.82 -1.35
C THR A 243 10.46 -10.62 -2.62
N VAL A 244 9.24 -10.64 -3.14
CA VAL A 244 8.84 -11.26 -4.40
C VAL A 244 8.50 -10.15 -5.38
N THR A 245 9.27 -10.04 -6.46
CA THR A 245 8.97 -9.13 -7.56
C THR A 245 8.62 -9.96 -8.77
N LEU A 246 7.35 -9.91 -9.18
CA LEU A 246 6.88 -10.56 -10.39
C LEU A 246 7.05 -9.59 -11.56
N LYS A 247 7.45 -10.11 -12.72
CA LYS A 247 7.68 -9.29 -13.92
C LYS A 247 6.41 -8.54 -14.34
N ASP A 248 6.57 -7.26 -14.67
CA ASP A 248 5.51 -6.37 -15.16
C ASP A 248 4.29 -6.34 -14.23
N SER A 249 4.55 -6.49 -12.93
CA SER A 249 3.54 -6.86 -11.95
C SER A 249 3.92 -6.35 -10.55
N VAL A 250 3.05 -6.65 -9.60
CA VAL A 250 3.14 -6.25 -8.20
C VAL A 250 4.38 -6.79 -7.49
N LYS A 251 4.78 -6.07 -6.45
CA LYS A 251 5.74 -6.52 -5.45
C LYS A 251 5.03 -6.97 -4.18
N PHE A 252 5.31 -8.20 -3.77
CA PHE A 252 4.92 -8.71 -2.46
C PHE A 252 6.11 -8.77 -1.51
N VAL A 253 5.87 -8.42 -0.26
CA VAL A 253 6.83 -8.61 0.84
C VAL A 253 6.18 -9.58 1.83
N ILE A 254 6.86 -10.68 2.11
CA ILE A 254 6.43 -11.67 3.09
C ILE A 254 7.38 -11.59 4.28
N LEU A 255 6.83 -11.46 5.49
CA LEU A 255 7.59 -11.40 6.73
C LEU A 255 7.37 -12.69 7.53
N LEU A 256 8.45 -13.30 8.00
CA LEU A 256 8.42 -14.41 8.94
C LEU A 256 8.50 -13.88 10.37
N HIS A 257 7.42 -14.07 11.11
CA HIS A 257 7.34 -13.74 12.53
C HIS A 257 7.71 -14.98 13.33
N LYS A 258 8.91 -14.99 13.90
CA LYS A 258 9.38 -16.10 14.72
C LYS A 258 8.82 -15.99 16.13
N GLY A 259 7.98 -16.95 16.49
CA GLY A 259 7.58 -17.15 17.87
C GLY A 259 8.79 -17.56 18.71
N TRP A 260 8.74 -17.27 20.02
CA TRP A 260 9.73 -17.81 20.93
C TRP A 260 9.66 -19.34 20.92
N LYS A 261 10.80 -20.02 20.66
CA LYS A 261 10.85 -21.49 20.48
C LYS A 261 10.20 -22.29 21.62
N LYS A 262 10.21 -21.77 22.85
CA LYS A 262 9.60 -22.39 24.04
C LYS A 262 8.25 -21.79 24.44
N HIS A 263 7.67 -20.91 23.62
CA HIS A 263 6.40 -20.29 23.96
C HIS A 263 5.27 -21.34 23.92
N PRO A 264 4.44 -21.43 24.96
CA PRO A 264 3.44 -22.49 25.09
C PRO A 264 2.26 -22.36 24.10
N TYR A 265 2.02 -21.16 23.56
CA TYR A 265 0.87 -20.86 22.69
C TYR A 265 1.29 -20.48 21.25
N HIS A 266 2.06 -19.40 21.09
CA HIS A 266 2.46 -18.89 19.78
C HIS A 266 3.28 -19.85 18.89
N ARG A 267 2.96 -19.81 17.60
CA ARG A 267 3.69 -20.43 16.49
C ARG A 267 4.41 -19.37 15.66
N ASP A 268 5.32 -19.82 14.81
CA ASP A 268 5.80 -18.97 13.72
C ASP A 268 4.63 -18.73 12.76
N TYR A 269 4.53 -17.53 12.24
CA TYR A 269 3.52 -17.15 11.26
C TYR A 269 4.10 -16.20 10.21
N LEU A 270 3.34 -15.95 9.15
CA LEU A 270 3.72 -15.11 8.04
C LEU A 270 2.78 -13.91 7.93
N GLY A 271 3.37 -12.73 7.72
CA GLY A 271 2.67 -11.57 7.21
C GLY A 271 2.90 -11.40 5.71
N ILE A 272 1.91 -10.92 4.97
CA ILE A 272 2.04 -10.59 3.54
C ILE A 272 1.65 -9.14 3.29
N TYR A 273 2.48 -8.43 2.55
CA TYR A 273 2.39 -7.00 2.29
C TYR A 273 2.46 -6.73 0.79
N THR A 274 1.50 -5.98 0.29
CA THR A 274 1.45 -5.56 -1.11
C THR A 274 1.95 -4.12 -1.23
N VAL A 275 3.14 -3.94 -1.80
CA VAL A 275 3.85 -2.65 -1.79
C VAL A 275 3.48 -1.77 -2.97
N ASP A 276 2.92 -2.35 -4.04
CA ASP A 276 2.65 -1.58 -5.26
C ASP A 276 1.48 -2.11 -6.10
N THR A 277 0.28 -1.59 -5.83
CA THR A 277 -0.96 -2.10 -6.43
C THR A 277 -1.31 -1.49 -7.77
N HIS A 278 -0.66 -0.43 -8.23
CA HIS A 278 -1.03 0.28 -9.45
C HIS A 278 -0.86 -0.56 -10.74
N LEU A 279 -0.11 -1.65 -10.67
CA LEU A 279 0.10 -2.59 -11.77
C LEU A 279 -0.98 -3.69 -11.84
N MET A 280 -1.91 -3.70 -10.88
CA MET A 280 -3.04 -4.63 -10.88
C MET A 280 -4.14 -4.16 -11.82
N SER A 281 -4.82 -5.10 -12.47
CA SER A 281 -5.92 -4.77 -13.37
C SER A 281 -7.15 -4.25 -12.61
N PRO A 282 -8.07 -3.53 -13.28
CA PRO A 282 -9.36 -3.14 -12.70
C PRO A 282 -10.23 -4.32 -12.24
N SER A 283 -9.91 -5.55 -12.67
CA SER A 283 -10.66 -6.76 -12.31
C SER A 283 -10.07 -7.52 -11.12
N VAL A 284 -8.99 -7.00 -10.51
CA VAL A 284 -8.39 -7.61 -9.32
C VAL A 284 -9.40 -7.70 -8.18
N HIS A 285 -9.44 -8.86 -7.54
CA HIS A 285 -10.36 -9.16 -6.44
C HIS A 285 -9.68 -10.09 -5.41
N GLY A 286 -10.42 -10.56 -4.42
CA GLY A 286 -9.95 -11.31 -3.26
C GLY A 286 -10.05 -10.49 -1.97
N LEU A 287 -9.78 -11.12 -0.82
CA LEU A 287 -9.90 -10.45 0.49
C LEU A 287 -9.08 -9.16 0.58
N LEU A 288 -7.91 -9.10 -0.06
CA LEU A 288 -7.12 -7.87 -0.20
C LEU A 288 -7.36 -7.17 -1.53
N GLY A 289 -7.44 -7.94 -2.63
CA GLY A 289 -7.46 -7.40 -3.98
C GLY A 289 -8.60 -6.42 -4.25
N GLN A 290 -9.77 -6.63 -3.64
CA GLN A 290 -10.93 -5.74 -3.77
C GLN A 290 -10.67 -4.28 -3.33
N PHE A 291 -9.62 -4.03 -2.52
CA PHE A 291 -9.30 -2.70 -2.00
C PHE A 291 -8.19 -1.98 -2.78
N TYR A 292 -7.57 -2.64 -3.77
CA TYR A 292 -6.38 -2.14 -4.47
C TYR A 292 -6.64 -0.89 -5.34
N HIS A 293 -7.90 -0.66 -5.70
CA HIS A 293 -8.35 0.54 -6.42
C HIS A 293 -8.94 1.60 -5.49
N GLY A 294 -8.71 1.46 -4.17
CA GLY A 294 -9.22 2.36 -3.15
C GLY A 294 -10.60 1.97 -2.64
N ILE A 295 -11.00 2.62 -1.54
CA ILE A 295 -12.31 2.47 -0.95
C ILE A 295 -12.73 3.80 -0.32
N ASP A 296 -13.97 4.20 -0.61
CA ASP A 296 -14.57 5.39 -0.05
C ASP A 296 -15.48 5.02 1.12
N PHE A 297 -15.36 5.79 2.19
CA PHE A 297 -16.20 5.66 3.37
C PHE A 297 -16.39 7.00 4.09
N GLU A 298 -17.40 7.11 4.92
CA GLU A 298 -17.60 8.26 5.81
C GLU A 298 -17.79 7.76 7.24
N VAL A 299 -17.25 8.50 8.20
CA VAL A 299 -17.38 8.14 9.63
C VAL A 299 -18.21 9.20 10.32
N THR A 300 -19.23 8.74 11.03
CA THR A 300 -20.20 9.57 11.74
C THR A 300 -20.45 8.98 13.13
N ASN A 301 -21.22 9.70 13.96
CA ASN A 301 -21.65 9.22 15.29
C ASN A 301 -20.49 8.74 16.17
N LEU A 302 -19.39 9.49 16.24
CA LEU A 302 -18.28 9.14 17.12
C LEU A 302 -18.73 9.22 18.59
N HIS A 303 -18.60 8.10 19.32
CA HIS A 303 -18.95 8.03 20.74
C HIS A 303 -17.94 7.17 21.52
N PRO A 304 -17.86 7.32 22.85
CA PRO A 304 -17.04 6.43 23.67
C PRO A 304 -17.46 4.97 23.47
N GLY A 305 -16.48 4.08 23.28
CA GLY A 305 -16.69 2.63 23.32
C GLY A 305 -16.57 2.08 24.74
N GLU A 306 -16.55 0.75 24.88
CA GLU A 306 -16.34 0.10 26.19
C GLU A 306 -14.99 0.46 26.81
N ASP A 307 -13.97 0.62 25.97
CA ASP A 307 -12.65 1.11 26.32
C ASP A 307 -12.55 2.59 25.91
N PRO A 308 -12.30 3.53 26.83
CA PRO A 308 -12.16 4.95 26.51
C PRO A 308 -11.07 5.26 25.46
N GLU A 309 -10.06 4.40 25.30
CA GLU A 309 -9.03 4.55 24.27
C GLU A 309 -9.45 4.03 22.89
N LYS A 310 -10.64 3.40 22.79
CA LYS A 310 -11.19 2.78 21.59
C LYS A 310 -12.61 3.28 21.32
N PRO A 311 -12.76 4.53 20.84
CA PRO A 311 -14.07 5.07 20.50
C PRO A 311 -14.74 4.27 19.38
N ASP A 312 -16.06 4.15 19.48
CA ASP A 312 -16.91 3.53 18.48
C ASP A 312 -17.51 4.60 17.56
N ALA A 313 -17.85 4.20 16.33
CA ALA A 313 -18.45 5.07 15.34
C ALA A 313 -19.32 4.28 14.34
N THR A 314 -20.15 5.01 13.60
CA THR A 314 -20.88 4.47 12.44
C THR A 314 -20.11 4.83 11.17
N MET A 315 -19.78 3.83 10.36
CA MET A 315 -19.14 4.00 9.06
C MET A 315 -20.15 3.74 7.94
N PHE A 316 -20.26 4.68 7.00
CA PHE A 316 -20.96 4.49 5.75
C PHE A 316 -19.95 4.08 4.66
N VAL A 317 -20.06 2.87 4.13
CA VAL A 317 -19.13 2.30 3.15
C VAL A 317 -19.88 1.41 2.19
N LYS A 318 -19.58 1.48 0.88
CA LYS A 318 -20.26 0.68 -0.16
C LYS A 318 -21.80 0.72 -0.10
N GLY A 319 -22.37 1.85 0.33
CA GLY A 319 -23.83 2.01 0.45
C GLY A 319 -24.44 1.36 1.71
N GLN A 320 -23.62 0.91 2.67
CA GLN A 320 -24.05 0.28 3.90
C GLN A 320 -23.56 1.05 5.12
N GLU A 321 -24.34 1.01 6.20
CA GLU A 321 -23.92 1.49 7.52
C GLU A 321 -23.43 0.33 8.37
N ILE A 322 -22.20 0.42 8.87
CA ILE A 322 -21.57 -0.58 9.73
C ILE A 322 -21.01 0.08 11.00
N ASN A 323 -20.97 -0.68 12.09
CA ASN A 323 -20.34 -0.23 13.33
C ASN A 323 -18.84 -0.55 13.30
N VAL A 324 -18.04 0.43 13.68
CA VAL A 324 -16.57 0.32 13.70
C VAL A 324 -16.02 0.82 15.02
N THR A 325 -14.87 0.29 15.42
CA THR A 325 -14.16 0.70 16.63
C THR A 325 -12.78 1.21 16.27
N ARG A 326 -12.36 2.36 16.77
CA ARG A 326 -11.00 2.85 16.56
C ARG A 326 -10.03 2.01 17.39
N GLY A 327 -8.94 1.57 16.77
CA GLY A 327 -7.91 0.78 17.43
C GLY A 327 -6.50 1.10 16.95
N TRP A 328 -5.52 0.58 17.68
CA TRP A 328 -4.12 0.60 17.30
C TRP A 328 -3.70 -0.80 16.85
N GLN A 329 -3.12 -0.90 15.67
CA GLN A 329 -2.53 -2.11 15.11
C GLN A 329 -1.02 -1.92 14.90
N ARG A 330 -0.30 -3.02 14.77
CA ARG A 330 1.15 -3.00 14.52
C ARG A 330 1.44 -3.26 13.05
N ASP A 331 2.23 -2.39 12.46
CA ASP A 331 2.77 -2.55 11.11
C ASP A 331 4.28 -2.86 11.16
N PHE A 332 4.70 -4.00 10.64
CA PHE A 332 6.08 -4.49 10.73
C PHE A 332 6.91 -4.25 9.46
N ARG A 333 6.38 -3.55 8.43
CA ARG A 333 7.09 -3.32 7.15
C ARG A 333 8.48 -2.72 7.29
N ARG A 334 8.60 -1.71 8.16
CA ARG A 334 9.81 -0.89 8.31
C ARG A 334 10.78 -1.46 9.32
N ASN A 335 10.28 -2.10 10.37
CA ASN A 335 11.10 -2.62 11.44
C ASN A 335 10.42 -3.78 12.17
N TRP A 336 11.24 -4.66 12.74
CA TRP A 336 10.79 -5.85 13.47
C TRP A 336 10.00 -5.55 14.75
N LYS A 337 10.07 -4.32 15.30
CA LYS A 337 9.33 -3.94 16.52
C LYS A 337 7.87 -3.59 16.22
N GLY A 338 7.57 -3.26 14.96
CA GLY A 338 6.29 -2.74 14.51
C GLY A 338 6.10 -1.26 14.87
N GLU A 339 5.52 -0.49 13.96
CA GLU A 339 5.01 0.86 14.19
C GLU A 339 3.51 0.78 14.52
N ASN A 340 3.05 1.62 15.45
CA ASN A 340 1.63 1.68 15.78
C ASN A 340 0.90 2.48 14.70
N VAL A 341 -0.08 1.87 14.07
CA VAL A 341 -0.98 2.50 13.10
C VAL A 341 -2.39 2.48 13.66
N SER A 342 -3.06 3.64 13.60
CA SER A 342 -4.45 3.74 14.02
C SER A 342 -5.37 3.38 12.87
N CYS A 343 -6.36 2.53 13.11
CA CYS A 343 -7.33 2.09 12.09
C CYS A 343 -8.75 2.00 12.66
N TRP A 344 -9.73 2.02 11.76
CA TRP A 344 -11.10 1.61 12.05
C TRP A 344 -11.23 0.10 11.93
N PHE A 345 -11.51 -0.55 13.05
CA PHE A 345 -11.73 -1.99 13.11
C PHE A 345 -13.17 -2.33 12.73
N VAL A 346 -13.33 -3.14 11.68
CA VAL A 346 -14.61 -3.70 11.25
C VAL A 346 -14.79 -5.08 11.88
N HIS A 347 -15.89 -5.23 12.61
CA HIS A 347 -16.23 -6.46 13.33
C HIS A 347 -16.77 -7.55 12.40
N ASN A 348 -17.08 -8.73 12.96
CA ASN A 348 -17.80 -9.83 12.28
C ASN A 348 -17.19 -10.24 10.94
N ASN A 349 -15.90 -10.58 10.95
CA ASN A 349 -15.21 -11.03 9.75
C ASN A 349 -15.22 -10.01 8.58
N GLY A 350 -15.25 -8.71 8.89
CA GLY A 350 -15.29 -7.66 7.86
C GLY A 350 -16.64 -7.50 7.16
N LEU A 351 -17.72 -8.05 7.74
CA LEU A 351 -19.06 -7.99 7.15
C LEU A 351 -19.48 -6.55 6.81
N GLY A 352 -19.91 -6.35 5.57
CA GLY A 352 -20.29 -5.05 5.00
C GLY A 352 -19.13 -4.20 4.50
N LEU A 353 -17.89 -4.49 4.91
CA LEU A 353 -16.68 -3.92 4.31
C LEU A 353 -16.22 -4.75 3.10
N ILE A 354 -16.14 -6.07 3.25
CA ILE A 354 -15.78 -6.99 2.16
C ILE A 354 -16.99 -7.23 1.26
N ASP A 355 -16.73 -7.52 -0.02
CA ASP A 355 -17.78 -7.98 -0.93
C ASP A 355 -18.20 -9.40 -0.52
N GLY A 356 -19.49 -9.63 -0.27
CA GLY A 356 -20.01 -10.93 0.15
C GLY A 356 -19.69 -11.26 1.62
N VAL A 357 -19.33 -12.52 1.87
CA VAL A 357 -18.93 -13.03 3.20
C VAL A 357 -17.60 -13.76 3.12
N GLU A 358 -16.94 -14.01 4.26
CA GLU A 358 -15.64 -14.66 4.33
C GLU A 358 -15.60 -16.03 3.63
N ALA A 359 -16.73 -16.76 3.68
CA ALA A 359 -16.86 -18.07 3.07
C ALA A 359 -16.73 -18.05 1.53
N ASP A 360 -17.05 -16.91 0.90
CA ASP A 360 -16.94 -16.73 -0.56
C ASP A 360 -15.48 -16.73 -1.03
N TYR A 361 -14.54 -16.53 -0.11
CA TYR A 361 -13.10 -16.49 -0.39
C TYR A 361 -12.39 -17.79 -0.04
N ILE A 362 -13.10 -18.84 0.38
CA ILE A 362 -12.50 -20.12 0.73
C ILE A 362 -12.21 -20.95 -0.53
N VAL A 363 -10.99 -21.47 -0.64
CA VAL A 363 -10.55 -22.35 -1.74
C VAL A 363 -10.08 -23.70 -1.24
N SER A 364 -10.12 -24.71 -2.12
CA SER A 364 -9.72 -26.09 -1.77
C SER A 364 -8.21 -26.32 -1.74
N ASP A 365 -7.43 -25.51 -2.47
CA ASP A 365 -5.98 -25.66 -2.59
C ASP A 365 -5.29 -24.30 -2.81
N LEU A 366 -4.02 -24.20 -2.41
CA LEU A 366 -3.21 -22.98 -2.53
C LEU A 366 -3.02 -22.49 -3.98
N PHE A 367 -3.22 -23.37 -4.96
CA PHE A 367 -2.92 -23.08 -6.36
C PHE A 367 -4.15 -23.15 -7.26
N THR A 368 -5.35 -23.20 -6.65
CA THR A 368 -6.63 -23.19 -7.36
C THR A 368 -7.29 -21.82 -7.20
N ALA A 369 -7.89 -21.31 -8.27
CA ALA A 369 -8.69 -20.09 -8.23
C ALA A 369 -10.13 -20.40 -7.80
N VAL A 370 -10.79 -19.44 -7.13
CA VAL A 370 -12.25 -19.44 -6.95
C VAL A 370 -12.95 -19.32 -8.30
#